data_AF-A0A3F2RK87-F1
#
_entry.id   AF-A0A3F2RK87-F1
#
_cell.length_a   1.000
_cell.length_b   1.000
_cell.length_c   1.000
_cell.angle_alpha   90.00
_cell.angle_beta   90.00
_cell.angle_gamma   90.00
#
_symmetry.space_group_name_H-M   'P 1'
#
loop_
_entity.id
_entity.type
_entity.pdbx_description
1 polymer ?
#
loop_
_entity_poly.entity_id
_entity_poly.type
_entity_poly.pdbx_seq_one_letter_code
_entity_poly.pdbx_strand_id
1 'polypeptide(L)'
;MIFTASDGTKFEDRAAWRRYEFETNYTFRDKQNETLMKLPGQIGGQPFDLSDLEGCTIMLLDQIDQVQVDNLTNCRVFIGPSSESVFLRNCTNCTFTIACKQLRTRDCSGCSTYLYSLTDPIIETSQQMQFAPFNGAYCGLGRPLMVPT
;
A
#
# COMPACT_ATOMS: atom_id res chain seq x y z
N MET A 1 18.88 24.10 13.08
CA MET A 1 18.26 23.05 13.93
C MET A 1 18.66 21.73 13.30
N ILE A 2 19.21 20.78 14.05
CA ILE A 2 19.59 19.47 13.49
C ILE A 2 18.37 18.54 13.60
N PHE A 3 17.98 17.94 12.47
CA PHE A 3 16.95 16.91 12.41
C PHE A 3 17.63 15.54 12.40
N THR A 4 17.06 14.57 13.11
CA THR A 4 17.62 13.21 13.21
C THR A 4 16.57 12.22 12.72
N ALA A 5 16.90 11.40 11.73
CA ALA A 5 16.07 10.32 11.21
C ALA A 5 15.99 9.14 12.19
N SER A 6 15.05 8.24 11.96
CA SER A 6 14.80 7.08 12.83
C SER A 6 16.00 6.13 12.93
N ASP A 7 16.90 6.14 11.94
CA ASP A 7 18.15 5.38 11.90
C ASP A 7 19.36 6.12 12.53
N GLY A 8 19.15 7.35 13.02
CA GLY A 8 20.18 8.21 13.60
C GLY A 8 20.88 9.15 12.61
N THR A 9 20.57 9.07 11.31
CA THR A 9 21.14 9.96 10.29
C THR A 9 20.73 11.42 10.55
N LYS A 10 21.68 12.35 10.47
CA LYS A 10 21.47 13.76 10.81
C LYS A 10 21.41 14.65 9.58
N PHE A 11 20.50 15.62 9.61
CA PHE A 11 20.26 16.56 8.52
C PHE A 11 20.15 17.98 9.05
N GLU A 12 20.64 18.95 8.27
CA GLU A 12 20.47 20.37 8.56
C GLU A 12 19.21 20.95 7.91
N ASP A 13 18.80 20.39 6.77
CA ASP A 13 17.57 20.73 6.06
C ASP A 13 16.40 19.80 6.45
N ARG A 14 15.27 20.41 6.79
CA ARG A 14 14.03 19.70 7.16
C ARG A 14 13.43 18.95 5.97
N ALA A 15 13.53 19.49 4.75
CA ALA A 15 12.94 18.86 3.58
C ALA A 15 13.73 17.60 3.19
N ALA A 16 15.07 17.69 3.19
CA ALA A 16 15.95 16.53 3.03
C ALA A 16 15.69 15.44 4.06
N TRP A 17 15.58 15.79 5.34
CA TRP A 17 15.25 14.84 6.41
C TRP A 17 13.91 14.12 6.16
N ARG A 18 12.85 14.87 5.86
CA ARG A 18 11.52 14.28 5.60
C ARG A 18 11.53 13.32 4.42
N ARG A 19 12.22 13.68 3.33
CA ARG A 19 12.32 12.83 2.15
C ARG A 19 13.09 11.55 2.46
N TYR A 20 14.19 11.65 3.19
CA TYR A 20 14.98 10.49 3.60
C TYR A 20 14.19 9.56 4.52
N GLU A 21 13.52 10.12 5.53
CA GLU A 21 12.67 9.37 6.45
C GLU A 21 11.53 8.65 5.71
N PHE A 22 10.91 9.33 4.75
CA PHE A 22 9.84 8.75 3.94
C PHE A 22 10.32 7.61 3.04
N GLU A 23 11.42 7.82 2.31
CA GLU A 23 11.99 6.78 1.43
C GLU A 23 12.44 5.55 2.24
N THR A 24 12.96 5.76 3.45
CA THR A 24 13.53 4.67 4.25
C THR A 24 12.47 3.89 5.00
N ASN A 25 11.45 4.55 5.56
CA ASN A 25 10.48 3.92 6.46
C ASN A 25 9.10 3.69 5.84
N TYR A 26 8.72 4.45 4.82
CA TYR A 26 7.37 4.46 4.27
C TYR A 26 7.33 4.18 2.76
N THR A 27 8.43 3.63 2.23
CA THR A 27 8.52 3.24 0.83
C THR A 27 9.13 1.84 0.72
N PHE A 28 8.57 1.02 -0.17
CA PHE A 28 9.25 -0.16 -0.70
C PHE A 28 9.49 0.05 -2.18
N ARG A 29 10.77 0.02 -2.59
CA ARG A 29 11.19 0.31 -3.97
C ARG A 29 12.31 -0.62 -4.44
N ASP A 30 12.30 -0.96 -5.73
CA ASP A 30 13.38 -1.66 -6.45
C ASP A 30 13.73 -3.02 -5.82
N LYS A 31 12.70 -3.84 -5.56
CA LYS A 31 12.86 -5.18 -4.95
C LYS A 31 12.31 -6.27 -5.85
N GLN A 32 12.96 -7.44 -5.80
CA GLN A 32 12.56 -8.60 -6.58
C GLN A 32 12.55 -9.87 -5.72
N ASN A 33 11.47 -10.64 -5.80
CA ASN A 33 11.32 -11.94 -5.13
C ASN A 33 11.51 -11.88 -3.59
N GLU A 34 11.11 -10.76 -2.98
CA GLU A 34 11.24 -10.55 -1.55
C GLU A 34 9.88 -10.57 -0.83
N THR A 35 9.91 -10.89 0.46
CA THR A 35 8.77 -10.69 1.37
C THR A 35 9.00 -9.42 2.17
N LEU A 36 8.15 -8.42 1.97
CA LEU A 36 8.25 -7.10 2.58
C LEU A 36 7.07 -6.89 3.54
N MET A 37 7.33 -6.45 4.77
CA MET A 37 6.30 -6.36 5.78
C MET A 37 6.42 -5.12 6.65
N LYS A 38 5.28 -4.55 7.01
CA LYS A 38 5.12 -3.60 8.12
C LYS A 38 4.11 -4.16 9.10
N LEU A 39 4.54 -4.32 10.34
CA LEU A 39 3.73 -4.83 11.46
C LEU A 39 2.87 -3.71 12.07
N PRO A 40 1.84 -4.06 12.86
CA PRO A 40 1.04 -3.07 13.58
C PRO A 40 1.92 -2.07 14.37
N GLY A 41 1.62 -0.78 14.24
CA GLY A 41 2.36 0.31 14.86
C GLY A 41 3.61 0.78 14.13
N GLN A 42 4.02 0.14 13.02
CA GLN A 42 5.20 0.54 12.25
C GLN A 42 4.92 1.60 11.18
N ILE A 43 3.67 1.76 10.74
CA ILE A 43 3.26 2.81 9.79
C ILE A 43 2.61 3.96 10.55
N GLY A 44 1.71 3.65 11.49
CA GLY A 44 1.10 4.64 12.37
C GLY A 44 0.30 5.71 11.64
N GLY A 45 -0.42 5.35 10.57
CA GLY A 45 -1.25 6.27 9.79
C GLY A 45 -0.47 7.26 8.93
N GLN A 46 0.79 6.98 8.59
CA GLN A 46 1.50 7.70 7.54
C GLN A 46 1.11 7.19 6.15
N PRO A 47 1.29 7.98 5.08
CA PRO A 47 1.19 7.48 3.71
C PRO A 47 2.28 6.44 3.41
N PHE A 48 2.06 5.58 2.42
CA PHE A 48 3.02 4.53 2.06
C PHE A 48 3.11 4.33 0.54
N ASP A 49 4.33 4.18 0.02
CA ASP A 49 4.58 3.99 -1.40
C ASP A 49 5.16 2.60 -1.69
N LEU A 50 4.61 1.93 -2.71
CA LEU A 50 5.13 0.70 -3.29
C LEU A 50 5.47 0.99 -4.75
N SER A 51 6.74 0.86 -5.15
CA SER A 51 7.17 1.21 -6.51
C SER A 51 8.15 0.19 -7.05
N ASP A 52 8.02 -0.18 -8.32
CA ASP A 52 9.04 -0.96 -9.04
C ASP A 52 9.39 -2.29 -8.32
N LEU A 53 8.36 -3.09 -8.03
CA LEU A 53 8.50 -4.38 -7.33
C LEU A 53 8.10 -5.54 -8.24
N GLU A 54 8.90 -6.61 -8.26
CA GLU A 54 8.66 -7.79 -9.10
C GLU A 54 8.67 -9.09 -8.28
N GLY A 55 7.62 -9.92 -8.41
CA GLY A 55 7.57 -11.22 -7.74
C GLY A 55 7.52 -11.14 -6.21
N CYS A 56 7.25 -9.97 -5.65
CA CYS A 56 7.29 -9.72 -4.21
C CYS A 56 5.97 -10.09 -3.51
N THR A 57 6.08 -10.48 -2.24
CA THR A 57 4.95 -10.60 -1.32
C THR A 57 4.99 -9.45 -0.32
N ILE A 58 4.02 -8.55 -0.36
CA ILE A 58 3.98 -7.34 0.46
C ILE A 58 2.83 -7.41 1.45
N MET A 59 3.10 -7.09 2.72
CA MET A 59 2.11 -7.10 3.80
C MET A 59 2.22 -5.81 4.65
N LEU A 60 1.32 -4.86 4.42
CA LEU A 60 1.19 -3.65 5.23
C LEU A 60 0.09 -3.87 6.27
N LEU A 61 0.47 -4.35 7.46
CA LEU A 61 -0.43 -4.83 8.52
C LEU A 61 -0.71 -3.75 9.56
N ASP A 62 -0.96 -2.51 9.13
CA ASP A 62 -1.17 -1.38 10.02
C ASP A 62 -2.22 -0.41 9.45
N GLN A 63 -2.60 0.58 10.23
CA GLN A 63 -3.36 1.71 9.72
C GLN A 63 -2.46 2.59 8.85
N ILE A 64 -2.97 2.95 7.66
CA ILE A 64 -2.25 3.68 6.64
C ILE A 64 -3.11 4.87 6.19
N ASP A 65 -2.50 5.97 5.77
CA ASP A 65 -3.27 7.10 5.25
C ASP A 65 -3.67 6.89 3.78
N GLN A 66 -2.77 7.23 2.87
CA GLN A 66 -2.88 6.97 1.43
C GLN A 66 -1.83 5.93 1.02
N VAL A 67 -2.16 5.06 0.08
CA VAL A 67 -1.19 4.15 -0.53
C VAL A 67 -1.05 4.41 -2.02
N GLN A 68 0.18 4.64 -2.48
CA GLN A 68 0.50 4.65 -3.91
C GLN A 68 1.21 3.36 -4.29
N VAL A 69 0.69 2.69 -5.32
CA VAL A 69 1.25 1.45 -5.86
C VAL A 69 1.53 1.65 -7.34
N ASP A 70 2.81 1.61 -7.69
CA ASP A 70 3.33 1.92 -9.01
C ASP A 70 4.21 0.80 -9.55
N ASN A 71 3.98 0.38 -10.79
CA ASN A 71 4.88 -0.52 -11.52
C ASN A 71 5.15 -1.85 -10.78
N LEU A 72 4.09 -2.51 -10.30
CA LEU A 72 4.19 -3.85 -9.69
C LEU A 72 3.97 -4.94 -10.74
N THR A 73 4.80 -5.98 -10.72
CA THR A 73 4.67 -7.13 -11.64
C THR A 73 4.73 -8.46 -10.87
N ASN A 74 3.76 -9.36 -11.08
CA ASN A 74 3.71 -10.67 -10.43
C ASN A 74 3.73 -10.62 -8.88
N CYS A 75 3.19 -9.55 -8.28
CA CYS A 75 3.23 -9.32 -6.84
C CYS A 75 1.94 -9.79 -6.14
N ARG A 76 2.07 -10.14 -4.86
CA ARG A 76 0.94 -10.34 -3.93
C ARG A 76 0.99 -9.29 -2.84
N VAL A 77 -0.08 -8.52 -2.69
CA VAL A 77 -0.08 -7.34 -1.84
C VAL A 77 -1.27 -7.38 -0.89
N PHE A 78 -0.98 -7.26 0.40
CA PHE A 78 -1.97 -7.05 1.43
C PHE A 78 -1.82 -5.62 1.97
N ILE A 79 -2.89 -4.84 1.89
CA ILE A 79 -2.96 -3.48 2.40
C ILE A 79 -4.01 -3.45 3.51
N GLY A 80 -3.55 -3.15 4.73
CA GLY A 80 -4.41 -2.89 5.88
C GLY A 80 -5.32 -1.67 5.68
N PRO A 81 -6.09 -1.29 6.71
CA PRO A 81 -7.03 -0.18 6.64
C PRO A 81 -6.36 1.13 6.18
N SER A 82 -6.69 1.56 4.96
CA SER A 82 -6.32 2.86 4.41
C SER A 82 -7.41 3.89 4.75
N SER A 83 -7.06 4.93 5.50
CA SER A 83 -8.01 6.01 5.81
C SER A 83 -8.30 6.90 4.61
N GLU A 84 -7.53 6.82 3.53
CA GLU A 84 -7.78 7.56 2.30
C GLU A 84 -7.75 6.63 1.09
N SER A 85 -7.35 7.16 -0.06
CA SER A 85 -7.35 6.45 -1.33
C SER A 85 -6.18 5.47 -1.44
N VAL A 86 -6.42 4.35 -2.12
CA VAL A 86 -5.38 3.46 -2.64
C VAL A 86 -5.34 3.61 -4.16
N PHE A 87 -4.16 3.89 -4.69
CA PHE A 87 -3.92 4.05 -6.13
C PHE A 87 -3.11 2.86 -6.64
N LEU A 88 -3.65 2.15 -7.65
CA LEU A 88 -2.92 1.12 -8.39
C LEU A 88 -2.61 1.64 -9.79
N ARG A 89 -1.33 1.76 -10.15
CA ARG A 89 -0.88 2.29 -11.44
C ARG A 89 0.15 1.36 -12.07
N ASN A 90 -0.03 1.03 -13.35
CA ASN A 90 0.91 0.19 -14.10
C ASN A 90 1.17 -1.19 -13.46
N CYS A 91 0.16 -1.79 -12.81
CA CYS A 91 0.32 -3.09 -12.15
C CYS A 91 -0.07 -4.24 -13.09
N THR A 92 0.79 -5.25 -13.20
CA THR A 92 0.57 -6.42 -14.07
C THR A 92 0.62 -7.72 -13.29
N ASN A 93 -0.36 -8.60 -13.52
CA ASN A 93 -0.42 -9.95 -12.93
C ASN A 93 -0.31 -9.96 -11.39
N CYS A 94 -0.96 -9.00 -10.73
CA CYS A 94 -0.88 -8.86 -9.27
C CYS A 94 -2.15 -9.33 -8.56
N THR A 95 -2.00 -9.82 -7.34
CA THR A 95 -3.12 -10.10 -6.44
C THR A 95 -3.11 -9.11 -5.29
N PHE A 96 -4.23 -8.44 -5.05
CA PHE A 96 -4.38 -7.44 -4.02
C PHE A 96 -5.47 -7.83 -3.02
N THR A 97 -5.22 -7.62 -1.73
CA THR A 97 -6.25 -7.58 -0.68
C THR A 97 -6.20 -6.20 -0.05
N ILE A 98 -7.27 -5.40 -0.20
CA ILE A 98 -7.26 -3.96 0.11
C ILE A 98 -8.52 -3.59 0.88
N ALA A 99 -8.36 -2.88 2.00
CA ALA A 99 -9.42 -2.15 2.66
C ALA A 99 -9.11 -0.64 2.61
N CYS A 100 -9.97 0.16 1.99
CA CYS A 100 -9.72 1.60 1.80
C CYS A 100 -11.02 2.43 1.75
N LYS A 101 -10.91 3.76 1.81
CA LYS A 101 -12.07 4.62 1.50
C LYS A 101 -12.40 4.62 0.01
N GLN A 102 -11.37 4.79 -0.83
CA GLN A 102 -11.47 4.90 -2.28
C GLN A 102 -10.40 4.03 -2.95
N LEU A 103 -10.78 3.24 -3.94
CA LEU A 103 -9.83 2.56 -4.82
C LEU A 103 -9.82 3.26 -6.17
N ARG A 104 -8.63 3.60 -6.67
CA ARG A 104 -8.44 4.09 -8.04
C ARG A 104 -7.40 3.25 -8.75
N THR A 105 -7.72 2.81 -9.96
CA THR A 105 -6.83 1.97 -10.76
C THR A 105 -6.63 2.60 -12.13
N ARG A 106 -5.39 2.58 -12.62
CA ARG A 106 -5.02 3.08 -13.95
C ARG A 106 -3.96 2.18 -14.57
N ASP A 107 -4.09 1.87 -15.86
CA ASP A 107 -3.07 1.13 -16.61
C ASP A 107 -2.71 -0.25 -16.00
N CYS A 108 -3.66 -0.94 -15.37
CA CYS A 108 -3.45 -2.25 -14.75
C CYS A 108 -3.92 -3.39 -15.66
N SER A 109 -3.24 -4.55 -15.61
CA SER A 109 -3.58 -5.72 -16.43
C SER A 109 -3.45 -7.05 -15.68
N GLY A 110 -4.46 -7.91 -15.77
CA GLY A 110 -4.41 -9.25 -15.18
C GLY A 110 -4.38 -9.27 -13.65
N CYS A 111 -5.00 -8.28 -13.00
CA CYS A 111 -4.99 -8.14 -11.55
C CYS A 111 -6.28 -8.64 -10.90
N SER A 112 -6.16 -9.33 -9.77
CA SER A 112 -7.27 -9.76 -8.92
C SER A 112 -7.26 -8.99 -7.60
N THR A 113 -8.37 -8.33 -7.26
CA THR A 113 -8.48 -7.47 -6.08
C THR A 113 -9.62 -7.94 -5.16
N TYR A 114 -9.26 -8.37 -3.95
CA TYR A 114 -10.18 -8.61 -2.85
C TYR A 114 -10.39 -7.29 -2.09
N LEU A 115 -11.54 -6.65 -2.31
CA LEU A 115 -11.76 -5.25 -1.97
C LEU A 115 -12.81 -5.06 -0.89
N TYR A 116 -12.50 -4.18 0.05
CA TYR A 116 -13.49 -3.39 0.78
C TYR A 116 -13.25 -1.92 0.46
N SER A 117 -14.26 -1.23 -0.06
CA SER A 117 -14.23 0.21 -0.32
C SER A 117 -15.49 0.89 0.22
N LEU A 118 -15.34 2.09 0.79
CA LEU A 118 -16.50 2.90 1.21
C LEU A 118 -17.22 3.58 0.04
N THR A 119 -16.56 3.63 -1.11
CA THR A 119 -17.05 4.27 -2.34
C THR A 119 -16.87 3.32 -3.50
N ASP A 120 -17.53 3.63 -4.61
CA ASP A 120 -17.40 2.85 -5.84
C ASP A 120 -15.96 2.91 -6.36
N PRO A 121 -15.33 1.76 -6.67
CA PRO A 121 -13.98 1.73 -7.20
C PRO A 121 -13.92 2.33 -8.61
N ILE A 122 -12.87 3.09 -8.90
CA ILE A 122 -12.63 3.72 -10.20
C ILE A 122 -11.61 2.89 -10.99
N ILE A 123 -11.95 2.54 -12.22
CA ILE A 123 -11.11 1.74 -13.12
C ILE A 123 -10.91 2.50 -14.44
N GLU A 124 -9.67 2.87 -14.72
CA GLU A 124 -9.28 3.62 -15.91
C GLU A 124 -8.24 2.83 -16.71
N THR A 125 -8.39 2.76 -18.04
CA THR A 125 -7.38 2.19 -18.96
C THR A 125 -6.82 0.82 -18.52
N SER A 126 -7.63 -0.01 -17.86
CA SER A 126 -7.20 -1.28 -17.26
C SER A 126 -7.95 -2.46 -17.88
N GLN A 127 -7.32 -3.63 -17.94
CA GLN A 127 -7.85 -4.81 -18.60
C GLN A 127 -7.72 -6.05 -17.71
N GLN A 128 -8.62 -7.03 -17.90
CA GLN A 128 -8.57 -8.30 -17.15
C GLN A 128 -8.54 -8.13 -15.62
N MET A 129 -9.26 -7.11 -15.12
CA MET A 129 -9.39 -6.84 -13.70
C MET A 129 -10.49 -7.71 -13.10
N GLN A 130 -10.22 -8.35 -11.96
CA GLN A 130 -11.18 -9.15 -11.22
C GLN A 130 -11.38 -8.57 -9.83
N PHE A 131 -12.62 -8.55 -9.35
CA PHE A 131 -12.96 -8.05 -8.02
C PHE A 131 -13.75 -9.09 -7.24
N ALA A 132 -13.43 -9.21 -5.96
CA ALA A 132 -14.13 -10.07 -5.01
C ALA A 132 -14.23 -9.36 -3.65
N PRO A 133 -15.14 -9.79 -2.76
CA PRO A 133 -15.19 -9.26 -1.41
C PRO A 133 -13.85 -9.40 -0.68
N PHE A 134 -13.52 -8.42 0.16
CA PHE A 134 -12.35 -8.45 1.04
C PHE A 134 -12.25 -9.77 1.81
N ASN A 135 -11.06 -10.37 1.81
CA ASN A 135 -10.79 -11.69 2.38
C ASN A 135 -9.68 -11.67 3.46
N GLY A 136 -9.33 -10.48 3.96
CA GLY A 136 -8.19 -10.30 4.85
C GLY A 136 -8.51 -10.42 6.34
N ALA A 137 -7.55 -10.94 7.11
CA ALA A 137 -7.58 -10.91 8.58
C ALA A 137 -6.15 -10.95 9.15
N TYR A 138 -5.90 -10.18 10.22
CA TYR A 138 -4.65 -10.26 11.00
C TYR A 138 -4.87 -9.73 12.42
N CYS A 139 -3.96 -10.07 13.35
CA CYS A 139 -4.03 -9.61 14.73
C CYS A 139 -3.88 -8.09 14.80
N GLY A 140 -4.82 -7.40 15.45
CA GLY A 140 -4.85 -5.93 15.50
C GLY A 140 -5.71 -5.28 14.41
N LEU A 141 -6.21 -6.05 13.43
CA LEU A 141 -7.28 -5.59 12.54
C LEU A 141 -8.58 -5.49 13.35
N GLY A 142 -8.89 -4.28 13.81
CA GLY A 142 -10.12 -4.02 14.55
C GLY A 142 -11.37 -4.39 13.73
N ARG A 143 -12.49 -4.60 14.42
CA ARG A 143 -13.79 -4.92 13.82
C ARG A 143 -14.48 -3.83 12.96
N PRO A 144 -14.12 -2.52 12.93
CA PRO A 144 -15.04 -1.51 12.42
C PRO A 144 -15.14 -1.41 10.89
N LEU A 145 -14.34 -2.15 10.11
CA LEU A 145 -14.47 -2.19 8.65
C LEU A 145 -15.55 -3.15 8.15
N MET A 146 -16.06 -4.05 9.00
CA MET A 146 -17.10 -5.00 8.63
C MET A 146 -18.46 -4.51 9.15
N VAL A 147 -19.03 -3.50 8.50
CA VAL A 147 -20.47 -3.24 8.65
C VAL A 147 -21.20 -4.28 7.78
N PRO A 148 -22.11 -5.10 8.32
CA PRO A 148 -22.93 -5.96 7.49
C PRO A 148 -23.87 -5.07 6.66
N THR A 149 -23.88 -5.30 5.35
CA THR A 149 -24.94 -4.82 4.44
C THR A 149 -26.31 -5.20 4.95
#